data_AF-A0A4S2HH87-F1
#
_entry.id   AF-A0A4S2HH87-F1
#
_cell.length_a   1.000
_cell.length_b   1.000
_cell.length_c   1.000
_cell.angle_alpha   90.00
_cell.angle_beta   90.00
_cell.angle_gamma   90.00
#
_symmetry.space_group_name_H-M   'P 1'
#
loop_
_entity.id
_entity.type
_entity.pdbx_description
1 polymer ?
#
loop_
_entity_poly.entity_id
_entity_poly.type
_entity_poly.pdbx_seq_one_letter_code
_entity_poly.pdbx_strand_id
1 'polypeptide(L)'
;MIVRDAESEAGQETIYKGYKALLTHDPVADAILDAQVKRFRASPEIRHKEWKDRGLMPPMEPEKTPDFRFSDLQMTLYYKIII
;
A
#
# COMPACT_ATOMS: atom_id res chain seq x y z
N MET A 1 -11.11 8.44 -4.58
CA MET A 1 -10.24 7.59 -5.42
C MET A 1 -9.98 6.32 -4.64
N ILE A 2 -10.64 5.23 -5.03
CA ILE A 2 -10.62 3.95 -4.32
C ILE A 2 -9.25 3.33 -4.60
N VAL A 3 -8.47 3.09 -3.54
CA VAL A 3 -7.29 2.24 -3.60
C VAL A 3 -7.85 0.86 -3.90
N ARG A 4 -7.86 0.50 -5.18
CA ARG A 4 -8.21 -0.85 -5.60
C ARG A 4 -7.29 -1.76 -4.81
N ASP A 5 -7.93 -2.68 -4.10
CA ASP A 5 -7.30 -3.84 -3.50
C ASP A 5 -6.16 -4.30 -4.39
N ALA A 6 -5.07 -4.73 -3.77
CA ALA A 6 -3.95 -5.36 -4.46
C ALA A 6 -4.51 -6.50 -5.34
N GLU A 7 -4.83 -6.16 -6.59
CA GLU A 7 -5.32 -7.10 -7.57
C GLU A 7 -4.21 -8.15 -7.67
N SER A 8 -4.57 -9.39 -7.38
CA SER A 8 -3.77 -10.52 -7.81
C SER A 8 -3.68 -10.41 -9.33
N GLU A 9 -2.59 -9.84 -9.84
CA GLU A 9 -2.29 -9.81 -11.27
C GLU A 9 -2.20 -11.27 -11.72
N ALA A 10 -3.14 -11.70 -12.57
CA ALA A 10 -3.23 -13.08 -13.01
C ALA A 10 -1.89 -13.55 -13.60
N GLY A 11 -1.32 -14.62 -13.03
CA GLY A 11 -0.02 -15.16 -13.43
C GLY A 11 1.19 -14.71 -12.58
N GLN A 12 1.00 -13.94 -11.50
CA GLN A 12 2.07 -13.60 -10.55
C GLN A 12 1.92 -14.37 -9.23
N GLU A 13 2.98 -15.05 -8.80
CA GLU A 13 3.07 -15.66 -7.48
C GLU A 13 3.48 -14.62 -6.43
N THR A 14 2.74 -14.54 -5.32
CA THR A 14 3.10 -13.67 -4.20
C THR A 14 4.05 -14.41 -3.28
N ILE A 15 5.34 -14.05 -3.34
CA ILE A 15 6.38 -14.71 -2.56
C ILE A 15 6.44 -14.19 -1.11
N TYR A 16 6.01 -12.94 -0.87
CA TYR A 16 5.96 -12.36 0.47
C TYR A 16 4.92 -11.21 0.59
N LYS A 17 4.22 -11.16 1.72
CA LYS A 17 3.32 -10.05 2.09
C LYS A 17 3.43 -9.75 3.60
N GLY A 18 4.13 -8.68 3.95
CA GLY A 18 4.35 -8.28 5.34
C GLY A 18 5.35 -7.14 5.48
N TYR A 19 5.75 -6.84 6.71
CA TYR A 19 6.80 -5.84 6.97
C TYR A 19 8.18 -6.46 6.73
N LYS A 20 9.04 -5.80 5.94
CA LYS A 20 10.41 -6.26 5.68
C LYS A 20 11.17 -6.67 6.95
N ALA A 21 10.97 -5.97 8.07
CA ALA A 21 11.58 -6.29 9.37
C ALA A 21 11.18 -7.66 9.95
N LEU A 22 10.08 -8.24 9.50
CA LEU A 22 9.57 -9.55 9.90
C LEU A 22 9.92 -10.66 8.90
N LEU A 23 10.73 -10.37 7.87
CA LEU A 23 11.22 -11.39 6.94
C LEU A 23 12.29 -12.23 7.67
N THR A 24 11.93 -13.46 8.06
CA THR A 24 12.85 -14.41 8.69
C THR A 24 13.87 -14.90 7.67
N HIS A 25 15.13 -15.12 8.09
CA HIS A 25 16.12 -15.80 7.25
C HIS A 25 15.70 -17.26 7.09
N ASP A 26 15.08 -17.56 5.95
CA ASP A 26 14.90 -18.91 5.44
C ASP A 26 15.53 -19.00 4.03
N PRO A 27 15.68 -20.20 3.45
CA PRO A 27 16.30 -20.35 2.14
C PRO A 27 15.58 -19.61 1.01
N VAL A 28 14.28 -19.32 1.16
CA VAL A 28 13.49 -18.53 0.21
C VAL A 28 13.84 -17.05 0.34
N ALA A 29 14.09 -16.55 1.55
CA ALA A 29 14.51 -15.19 1.82
C ALA A 29 15.87 -14.85 1.17
N ASP A 30 16.85 -15.73 1.26
CA ASP A 30 18.19 -15.48 0.70
C ASP A 30 18.13 -15.32 -0.84
N ALA A 31 17.42 -16.21 -1.52
CA ALA A 31 17.22 -16.11 -2.97
C ALA A 31 16.47 -14.84 -3.40
N ILE A 32 15.52 -14.36 -2.58
CA ILE A 32 14.79 -13.10 -2.83
C ILE A 32 15.70 -11.89 -2.61
N LEU A 33 16.52 -11.90 -1.57
CA LEU A 33 17.41 -10.79 -1.22
C LEU A 33 18.49 -10.59 -2.29
N ASP A 34 18.95 -11.66 -2.92
CA ASP A 34 19.93 -11.63 -4.01
C ASP A 34 19.30 -11.40 -5.41
N ALA A 35 17.97 -11.44 -5.52
CA ALA A 35 17.30 -11.31 -6.80
C ALA A 35 17.39 -9.89 -7.38
N GLN A 36 17.58 -9.81 -8.70
CA GLN A 36 17.54 -8.53 -9.40
C GLN A 36 16.10 -7.97 -9.43
N VAL A 37 15.91 -6.77 -8.90
CA VAL A 37 14.62 -6.06 -9.00
C VAL A 37 14.37 -5.65 -10.45
N LYS A 38 13.33 -6.23 -11.07
CA LYS A 38 12.83 -5.86 -12.41
C LYS A 38 11.95 -4.62 -12.39
N ARG A 39 11.15 -4.44 -11.33
CA ARG A 39 10.28 -3.26 -11.16
C ARG A 39 10.04 -2.92 -9.71
N PHE A 40 10.09 -1.63 -9.40
CA PHE A 40 9.73 -1.07 -8.11
C PHE A 40 8.54 -0.12 -8.25
N ARG A 41 7.48 -0.34 -7.46
CA ARG A 41 6.32 0.55 -7.38
C ARG A 41 6.01 0.92 -5.95
N ALA A 42 5.81 2.21 -5.70
CA ALA A 42 5.31 2.72 -4.45
C ALA A 42 3.88 3.25 -4.68
N SER A 43 2.91 2.71 -3.93
CA SER A 43 1.51 3.12 -3.97
C SER A 43 1.17 3.83 -2.66
N PRO A 44 1.19 5.17 -2.61
CA PRO A 44 0.80 5.91 -1.43
C PRO A 44 -0.72 5.87 -1.28
N GLU A 45 -1.17 5.67 -0.06
CA GLU A 45 -2.55 5.85 0.35
C GLU A 45 -2.61 6.98 1.38
N ILE A 46 -3.40 8.00 1.08
CA ILE A 46 -3.59 9.17 1.94
C ILE A 46 -5.05 9.22 2.35
N ARG A 47 -5.31 9.16 3.66
CA ARG A 47 -6.67 9.15 4.21
C ARG A 47 -6.69 9.71 5.62
N HIS A 48 -7.86 10.17 6.07
CA HIS A 48 -8.06 10.64 7.44
C HIS A 48 -7.85 9.50 8.44
N LYS A 49 -7.26 9.74 9.61
CA LYS A 49 -7.00 8.69 10.62
C LYS A 49 -8.27 7.92 11.05
N GLU A 50 -9.37 8.63 11.20
CA GLU A 50 -10.68 8.11 11.62
C GLU A 50 -11.67 7.97 10.44
N TRP A 51 -11.19 7.79 9.20
CA TRP A 51 -12.05 7.79 8.01
C TRP A 51 -13.21 6.79 8.07
N LYS A 52 -12.99 5.62 8.69
CA LYS A 52 -14.01 4.56 8.85
C LYS A 52 -15.13 5.02 9.77
N ASP A 53 -14.76 5.50 10.95
CA ASP A 53 -15.71 5.87 12.00
C ASP A 53 -16.52 7.12 11.61
N ARG A 54 -15.91 8.02 10.83
CA ARG A 54 -16.55 9.23 10.30
C ARG A 54 -17.31 9.02 8.98
N GLY A 55 -17.29 7.82 8.40
CA GLY A 55 -17.96 7.55 7.13
C GLY A 55 -17.37 8.32 5.94
N LEU A 56 -16.09 8.69 5.97
CA LEU A 56 -15.39 9.51 4.97
C LEU A 56 -14.85 8.70 3.77
N MET A 57 -15.41 7.51 3.50
CA MET A 57 -15.13 6.74 2.27
C MET A 57 -15.59 7.37 0.95
N PRO A 58 -16.69 8.15 0.88
CA PRO A 58 -17.13 8.67 -0.40
C PRO A 58 -16.09 9.62 -1.00
N PRO A 59 -15.98 9.69 -2.33
CA PRO A 59 -15.10 10.64 -2.99
C PRO A 59 -15.47 12.06 -2.56
N MET A 60 -14.46 12.86 -2.21
CA MET A 60 -14.66 14.29 -2.00
C MET A 60 -15.13 14.91 -3.31
N GLU A 61 -16.27 15.58 -3.28
CA GLU A 61 -16.73 16.38 -4.42
C GLU A 61 -15.79 17.59 -4.59
N PRO A 62 -15.37 17.94 -5.81
CA PRO A 62 -14.46 19.07 -6.05
C PRO A 62 -14.95 20.40 -5.46
N GLU A 63 -16.27 20.58 -5.38
CA GLU A 63 -16.93 21.80 -4.92
C GLU A 63 -17.06 21.88 -3.40
N LYS A 64 -16.80 20.79 -2.67
CA LYS A 64 -16.93 20.75 -1.20
C LYS A 64 -15.57 20.93 -0.55
N THR A 65 -15.47 21.94 0.30
CA THR A 65 -14.30 22.10 1.16
C THR A 65 -14.18 20.90 2.10
N PRO A 66 -13.00 20.25 2.17
CA PRO A 66 -12.77 19.16 3.10
C PRO A 66 -12.97 19.56 4.57
N ASP A 67 -13.74 18.76 5.32
CA ASP A 67 -13.90 18.90 6.78
C ASP A 67 -12.79 18.15 7.56
N PHE A 68 -11.56 18.29 7.08
CA PHE A 68 -10.36 17.77 7.74
C PHE A 68 -9.16 18.66 7.44
N ARG A 69 -8.23 18.72 8.39
CA ARG A 69 -6.95 19.40 8.23
C ARG A 69 -5.91 18.41 7.70
N PHE A 70 -4.83 18.96 7.14
CA PHE A 70 -3.69 18.14 6.72
C PHE A 70 -3.11 17.29 7.86
N SER A 71 -3.12 17.81 9.10
CA SER A 71 -2.70 17.08 10.32
C SER A 71 -3.52 15.82 10.61
N ASP A 72 -4.73 15.75 10.07
CA ASP A 72 -5.67 14.66 10.31
C ASP A 72 -5.48 13.52 9.30
N LEU A 73 -4.72 13.78 8.23
CA LEU A 73 -4.34 12.80 7.24
C LEU A 73 -3.19 11.92 7.74
N GLN A 74 -3.24 10.67 7.33
CA GLN A 74 -2.19 9.68 7.49
C GLN A 74 -1.85 9.12 6.12
N MET A 75 -0.56 9.08 5.80
CA MET A 75 -0.05 8.41 4.62
C MET A 75 0.41 6.99 5.00
N THR A 76 -0.04 6.00 4.25
CA THR A 76 0.45 4.62 4.29
C THR A 76 1.07 4.29 2.94
N LEU A 77 2.29 3.75 2.91
CA LEU A 77 2.98 3.45 1.67
C LEU A 77 3.05 1.94 1.45
N TYR A 78 2.51 1.49 0.32
CA TYR A 78 2.57 0.09 -0.10
C TYR A 78 3.63 -0.08 -1.18
N TYR A 79 4.63 -0.91 -0.92
CA TYR A 79 5.66 -1.23 -1.89
C TYR A 79 5.32 -2.53 -2.63
N LYS A 80 5.37 -2.50 -3.96
CA LYS A 80 5.33 -3.69 -4.82
C LYS A 80 6.69 -3.79 -5.52
N ILE A 81 7.46 -4.78 -5.11
CA ILE A 81 8.77 -5.13 -5.69
C ILE A 81 8.55 -6.36 -6.57
N ILE A 82 8.94 -6.27 -7.84
CA ILE A 82 8.90 -7.35 -8.81
C ILE A 82 10.34 -7.73 -9.11
N ILE A 83 10.68 -8.99 -8.87
CA ILE A 83 11.99 -9.61 -9.13
C ILE A 83 11.93 -10.56 -10.32
#